data_AF-A0A1G9J473-F1
#
_entry.id   AF-A0A1G9J473-F1
#
_cell.length_a   1.000
_cell.length_b   1.000
_cell.length_c   1.000
_cell.angle_alpha   90.00
_cell.angle_beta   90.00
_cell.angle_gamma   90.00
#
_symmetry.space_group_name_H-M   'P 1'
#
loop_
_entity.id
_entity.type
_entity.pdbx_description
1 polymer ?
#
loop_
_entity_poly.entity_id
_entity_poly.type
_entity_poly.pdbx_seq_one_letter_code
_entity_poly.pdbx_strand_id
1 'polypeptide(L)'
;MSKSGQKVTPPYFSHMSDEELLAWYAELQVRAMNAPPEDVDFDHPHKPAEPRTVEELRHRLMTFQGWPGGLSTLDSGSPFHNLWHWLSD
;
A
#
# COMPACT_ATOMS: atom_id res chain seq x y z
N MET A 1 -17.36 7.00 25.20
CA MET A 1 -15.90 7.18 25.29
C MET A 1 -15.25 6.30 24.23
N SER A 2 -15.13 6.80 23.00
CA SER A 2 -14.47 6.07 21.91
C SER A 2 -12.98 6.35 22.02
N LYS A 3 -12.19 5.31 22.34
CA LYS A 3 -10.73 5.43 22.46
C LYS A 3 -10.17 5.99 21.17
N SER A 4 -9.46 7.10 21.32
CA SER A 4 -8.64 7.76 20.32
C SER A 4 -7.89 6.72 19.50
N GLY A 5 -8.18 6.65 18.20
CA GLY A 5 -7.47 5.80 17.25
C GLY A 5 -5.99 6.11 17.35
N GLN A 6 -5.25 5.19 17.96
CA GLN A 6 -3.81 5.29 18.09
C GLN A 6 -3.27 5.30 16.65
N LYS A 7 -2.62 6.40 16.27
CA LYS A 7 -1.88 6.52 15.00
C LYS A 7 -0.70 5.56 15.06
N VAL A 8 -0.94 4.28 14.83
CA VAL A 8 0.11 3.27 14.78
C VAL A 8 0.50 3.16 13.33
N THR A 9 1.55 3.87 12.94
CA THR A 9 2.27 3.55 11.71
C THR A 9 2.61 2.07 11.78
N PRO A 10 2.30 1.25 10.76
CA PRO A 10 2.78 -0.12 10.74
C PRO A 10 4.30 -0.10 10.96
N PRO A 11 4.85 -0.81 11.97
CA PRO A 11 6.26 -0.72 12.34
C PRO A 11 7.20 -0.94 11.15
N TYR A 12 6.71 -1.71 10.16
CA TYR A 12 7.40 -2.01 8.91
C TYR A 12 7.87 -0.76 8.14
N PHE A 13 7.02 0.25 7.96
CA PHE A 13 7.37 1.43 7.14
C PHE A 13 8.19 2.48 7.90
N SER A 14 8.07 2.53 9.23
CA SER A 14 8.79 3.51 10.04
C SER A 14 10.30 3.28 10.09
N HIS A 15 10.76 2.07 9.76
CA HIS A 15 12.18 1.71 9.78
C HIS A 15 12.86 1.75 8.42
N MET A 16 12.10 1.90 7.32
CA MET A 16 12.65 2.01 5.97
C MET A 16 13.34 3.37 5.77
N SER A 17 14.56 3.32 5.25
CA SER A 17 15.22 4.47 4.63
C SER A 17 14.44 4.96 3.40
N ASP A 18 14.77 6.15 2.90
CA ASP A 18 14.13 6.71 1.71
C ASP A 18 14.37 5.85 0.46
N GLU A 19 15.57 5.27 0.34
CA GLU A 19 15.92 4.36 -0.76
C GLU A 19 15.14 3.04 -0.68
N GLU A 20 15.07 2.42 0.49
CA GLU A 20 14.28 1.20 0.71
C GLU A 20 12.79 1.44 0.43
N LEU A 21 12.28 2.60 0.83
CA LEU A 21 10.88 2.97 0.60
C LEU A 21 10.57 3.14 -0.89
N LEU A 22 11.46 3.78 -1.65
CA LEU A 22 11.33 3.91 -3.11
C LEU A 22 11.41 2.56 -3.82
N ALA A 23 12.39 1.73 -3.44
CA ALA A 23 12.56 0.41 -4.01
C ALA A 23 11.31 -0.45 -3.78
N TRP A 24 10.81 -0.48 -2.54
CA TRP A 24 9.58 -1.18 -2.18
C TRP A 24 8.37 -0.69 -2.98
N TYR A 25 8.20 0.63 -3.13
CA TYR A 25 7.08 1.19 -3.88
C TYR A 25 7.17 0.87 -5.38
N ALA A 26 8.38 0.90 -5.95
CA ALA A 26 8.62 0.51 -7.33
C ALA A 26 8.30 -0.97 -7.57
N GLU A 27 8.70 -1.87 -6.66
CA GLU A 27 8.36 -3.29 -6.74
C GLU A 27 6.85 -3.53 -6.68
N LEU A 28 6.15 -2.85 -5.76
CA LEU A 28 4.70 -2.91 -5.65
C LEU A 28 4.01 -2.45 -6.95
N GLN A 29 4.46 -1.33 -7.53
CA GLN A 29 3.94 -0.82 -8.80
C GLN A 29 4.19 -1.81 -9.95
N VAL A 30 5.39 -2.38 -10.07
CA VAL A 30 5.71 -3.36 -11.11
C VAL A 30 4.80 -4.58 -11.01
N ARG A 31 4.56 -5.08 -9.80
CA ARG A 31 3.68 -6.22 -9.57
C ARG A 31 2.23 -5.89 -9.91
N ALA A 32 1.72 -4.73 -9.48
CA ALA A 32 0.37 -4.29 -9.83
C ALA A 32 0.17 -4.13 -11.34
N MET A 33 1.18 -3.64 -12.05
CA MET A 33 1.12 -3.45 -13.51
C MET A 33 1.28 -4.73 -14.33
N ASN A 34 1.96 -5.74 -13.78
CA ASN A 34 2.35 -6.96 -14.51
C ASN A 34 1.88 -8.23 -13.79
N ALA A 35 0.74 -8.16 -13.11
CA ALA A 35 0.17 -9.27 -12.37
C ALA A 35 0.00 -10.51 -13.29
N PRO A 36 0.68 -11.64 -13.00
CA PRO A 36 0.41 -12.88 -13.73
C PRO A 36 -1.01 -13.38 -13.44
N PRO A 37 -1.60 -14.22 -14.32
CA PRO A 37 -2.95 -14.74 -14.14
C PRO A 37 -3.18 -15.50 -12.81
N GLU A 38 -2.12 -16.05 -12.21
CA GLU A 38 -2.14 -16.74 -10.93
C GLU A 38 -1.76 -15.86 -9.72
N ASP A 39 -1.57 -14.55 -9.89
CA ASP A 39 -1.25 -13.67 -8.76
C ASP A 39 -2.41 -13.64 -7.77
N VAL A 40 -2.13 -14.04 -6.53
CA VAL A 40 -3.13 -14.10 -5.45
C VAL A 40 -3.51 -12.72 -4.94
N ASP A 41 -2.67 -11.71 -5.23
CA ASP A 41 -2.86 -10.37 -4.76
C ASP A 41 -3.55 -9.49 -5.81
N PHE A 42 -3.11 -9.57 -7.06
CA PHE A 42 -3.62 -8.74 -8.16
C PHE A 42 -4.36 -9.60 -9.18
N ASP A 43 -5.69 -9.50 -9.22
CA ASP A 43 -6.55 -10.26 -10.13
C ASP A 43 -6.59 -9.69 -11.57
N HIS A 44 -6.03 -8.51 -11.79
CA HIS A 44 -5.84 -7.90 -13.10
C HIS A 44 -4.68 -6.89 -13.10
N PRO A 45 -4.11 -6.57 -14.27
CA PRO A 45 -3.13 -5.49 -14.41
C PRO A 45 -3.72 -4.09 -14.16
N HIS A 46 -3.00 -3.26 -13.41
CA HIS A 46 -3.35 -1.85 -13.17
C HIS A 46 -2.55 -0.89 -14.05
N LYS A 47 -3.05 0.35 -14.15
CA LYS A 47 -2.28 1.47 -14.73
C LYS A 47 -1.16 1.88 -13.78
N PRO A 48 -0.04 2.43 -14.30
CA PRO A 48 0.97 3.05 -13.46
C PRO A 48 0.36 4.17 -12.62
N ALA A 49 0.60 4.16 -11.30
CA ALA A 49 0.37 5.32 -10.44
C ALA A 49 1.19 6.53 -10.89
N GLU A 50 0.65 7.72 -10.64
CA GLU A 50 1.37 8.98 -10.85
C GLU A 50 2.68 9.01 -10.05
N PRO A 51 3.75 9.63 -10.59
CA PRO A 51 4.98 9.83 -9.85
C PRO A 51 4.72 10.57 -8.54
N ARG A 52 5.25 10.04 -7.44
CA ARG A 52 5.19 10.65 -6.11
C ARG A 52 6.60 10.86 -5.57
N THR A 53 6.80 11.90 -4.79
CA THR A 53 8.08 12.07 -4.08
C THR A 53 8.15 11.12 -2.88
N VAL A 54 9.37 10.90 -2.38
CA VAL A 54 9.58 10.11 -1.16
C VAL A 54 8.82 10.72 0.02
N GLU A 55 8.84 12.04 0.14
CA GLU A 55 8.18 12.75 1.24
C GLU A 55 6.67 12.55 1.21
N GLU A 56 6.05 12.59 0.02
CA GLU A 56 4.62 12.32 -0.16
C GLU A 56 4.27 10.88 0.21
N LEU A 57 5.06 9.92 -0.28
CA LEU A 57 4.87 8.50 0.01
C LEU A 57 5.03 8.21 1.51
N ARG A 58 6.09 8.74 2.13
CA ARG A 58 6.37 8.61 3.56
C ARG A 58 5.26 9.26 4.39
N HIS A 59 4.81 10.45 4.02
CA HIS A 59 3.69 11.13 4.70
C HIS A 59 2.42 10.29 4.62
N ARG A 60 2.09 9.75 3.45
CA ARG A 60 0.92 8.91 3.25
C ARG A 60 1.01 7.67 4.15
N LEU A 61 2.10 6.91 4.08
CA LEU A 61 2.31 5.72 4.91
C LEU A 61 2.32 6.01 6.43
N MET A 62 2.86 7.15 6.86
CA MET A 62 2.81 7.57 8.26
C MET A 62 1.42 7.97 8.75
N THR A 63 0.51 8.31 7.83
CA THR A 63 -0.90 8.58 8.12
C THR A 63 -1.79 7.35 7.89
N PHE A 64 -1.21 6.22 7.51
CA PHE A 64 -1.92 4.95 7.38
C PHE A 64 -2.46 4.49 8.74
N GLN A 65 -3.78 4.52 8.90
CA GLN A 65 -4.45 4.11 10.15
C GLN A 65 -4.99 2.68 10.10
N GLY A 66 -4.72 1.96 9.01
CA GLY A 66 -5.23 0.62 8.75
C GLY A 66 -5.64 0.47 7.29
N TRP A 67 -5.82 -0.79 6.89
CA TRP A 67 -6.27 -1.15 5.55
C TRP A 67 -7.65 -0.57 5.28
N PRO A 68 -7.86 0.17 4.16
CA PRO A 68 -9.20 0.48 3.69
C PRO A 68 -9.97 -0.83 3.50
N GLY A 69 -11.08 -1.01 4.21
CA GLY A 69 -11.85 -2.28 4.23
C GLY A 69 -11.47 -3.30 5.31
N GLY A 70 -10.44 -3.02 6.12
CA GLY A 70 -9.97 -3.92 7.20
C GLY A 70 -9.12 -5.11 6.70
N LEU A 71 -8.61 -5.94 7.63
CA LEU A 71 -7.86 -7.17 7.33
C LEU A 71 -8.75 -8.34 6.85
N SER A 72 -10.07 -8.19 6.89
CA SER A 72 -11.03 -9.21 6.49
C SER A 72 -11.39 -9.05 5.02
N THR A 73 -10.43 -9.14 4.11
CA THR A 73 -10.73 -9.03 2.67
C THR A 73 -11.15 -10.37 2.07
N LEU A 74 -12.14 -11.00 2.70
CA LEU A 74 -12.77 -12.22 2.19
C LEU A 74 -13.63 -11.96 0.93
N ASP A 75 -13.83 -10.72 0.51
CA ASP A 75 -14.77 -10.41 -0.59
C ASP A 75 -14.31 -9.38 -1.65
N SER A 76 -13.10 -8.79 -1.64
CA SER A 76 -12.77 -7.78 -2.69
C SER A 76 -11.30 -7.52 -3.06
N GLY A 77 -10.34 -8.33 -2.63
CA GLY A 77 -8.93 -8.16 -3.05
C GLY A 77 -7.93 -8.37 -1.92
N SER A 78 -6.73 -8.83 -2.22
CA SER A 78 -5.67 -8.97 -1.23
C SER A 78 -5.37 -7.65 -0.51
N PRO A 79 -4.87 -7.69 0.75
CA PRO A 79 -4.31 -6.52 1.41
C PRO A 79 -3.33 -5.72 0.53
N PHE A 80 -2.54 -6.37 -0.33
CA PHE A 80 -1.62 -5.68 -1.25
C PHE A 80 -2.33 -4.96 -2.40
N HIS A 81 -3.43 -5.50 -2.92
CA HIS A 81 -4.26 -4.84 -3.93
C HIS A 81 -4.91 -3.58 -3.34
N ASN A 82 -5.46 -3.70 -2.13
CA ASN A 82 -6.04 -2.55 -1.43
C ASN A 82 -4.97 -1.52 -1.06
N LEU A 83 -3.74 -1.96 -0.74
CA LEU A 83 -2.61 -1.06 -0.55
C LEU A 83 -2.34 -0.24 -1.80
N TRP A 84 -2.27 -0.93 -2.94
CA TRP A 84 -1.95 -0.34 -4.22
C TRP A 84 -2.99 0.70 -4.59
N HIS A 85 -4.29 0.37 -4.51
CA HIS A 85 -5.36 1.33 -4.74
C HIS A 85 -5.25 2.54 -3.81
N TRP A 86 -5.03 2.33 -2.52
CA TRP A 86 -4.92 3.44 -1.58
C TRP A 86 -3.70 4.32 -1.79
N LEU A 87 -2.55 3.78 -2.22
CA LEU A 87 -1.35 4.55 -2.53
C LEU A 87 -1.44 5.27 -3.87
N SER A 88 -2.16 4.69 -4.83
CA SER A 88 -2.28 5.18 -6.21
C SER A 88 -3.41 6.20 -6.39
N ASP A 89 -4.46 6.17 -5.56
CA ASP A 89 -5.55 7.17 -5.52
C ASP A 89 -5.01 8.60 -5.34
#